data_AF-A0A7S1LFJ3-F1
#
_entry.id   AF-A0A7S1LFJ3-F1
#
_cell.length_a   1.000
_cell.length_b   1.000
_cell.length_c   1.000
_cell.angle_alpha   90.00
_cell.angle_beta   90.00
_cell.angle_gamma   90.00
#
_symmetry.space_group_name_H-M   'P 1'
#
loop_
_entity.id
_entity.type
_entity.pdbx_description
1 polymer ?
#
loop_
_entity_poly.entity_id
_entity_poly.type
_entity_poly.pdbx_seq_one_letter_code
_entity_poly.pdbx_strand_id
1 'polypeptide(L)'
;GRPRVFERWQPSARPTYVFLNLCPTTHTIGARCLSEHASLVAADVRAAEGVVDIEHDVFARCDALRDLDLRGLRRVEHIGAGFAQQCPQLELLDTRPLRRLRSIEHSFLRLCTSLRAFDTSGLRNVRRIADSFLRG
;
A
#
# COMPACT_ATOMS: atom_id res chain seq x y z
N GLY A 1 20.49 6.31 -8.75
CA GLY A 1 20.79 6.16 -7.31
C GLY A 1 19.59 5.55 -6.63
N ARG A 2 19.77 4.48 -5.85
CA ARG A 2 18.65 3.77 -5.20
C ARG A 2 18.07 4.65 -4.07
N PRO A 3 16.73 4.76 -3.92
CA PRO A 3 16.14 5.46 -2.79
C PRO A 3 16.52 4.73 -1.50
N ARG A 4 17.08 5.46 -0.54
CA ARG A 4 17.36 4.96 0.81
C ARG A 4 16.11 5.15 1.65
N VAL A 5 15.39 4.05 1.92
CA VAL A 5 14.32 4.03 2.92
C VAL A 5 15.00 4.05 4.29
N PHE A 6 14.80 5.11 5.06
CA PHE A 6 15.27 5.15 6.45
C PHE A 6 14.25 4.47 7.34
N GLU A 7 14.40 3.17 7.51
CA GLU A 7 13.66 2.38 8.51
C GLU A 7 14.24 2.68 9.89
N ARG A 8 13.49 3.36 10.76
CA ARG A 8 13.83 3.38 12.20
C ARG A 8 13.32 2.06 12.79
N TRP A 9 14.17 1.04 12.75
CA TRP A 9 13.94 -0.28 13.35
C TRP A 9 14.13 -0.22 14.88
N GLN A 10 13.11 -0.61 15.65
CA GLN A 10 13.22 -0.89 17.09
C GLN A 10 12.56 -2.25 17.39
N PRO A 11 13.32 -3.30 17.76
CA PRO A 11 12.77 -4.63 17.99
C PRO A 11 12.30 -4.75 19.43
N SER A 12 11.00 -4.63 19.68
CA SER A 12 10.40 -5.25 20.86
C SER A 12 8.92 -5.48 20.61
N ALA A 13 8.41 -6.61 21.11
CA ALA A 13 7.08 -7.25 20.95
C ALA A 13 5.83 -6.35 21.10
N ARG A 14 5.74 -5.25 20.36
CA ARG A 14 4.59 -4.36 20.21
C ARG A 14 4.16 -4.39 18.75
N PRO A 15 2.88 -4.16 18.43
CA PRO A 15 2.43 -3.98 17.05
C PRO A 15 3.40 -3.05 16.30
N THR A 16 4.01 -3.55 15.23
CA THR A 16 4.98 -2.77 14.46
C THR A 16 4.22 -1.76 13.63
N TYR A 17 4.44 -0.48 13.92
CA TYR A 17 3.99 0.64 13.12
C TYR A 17 5.16 1.10 12.26
N VAL A 18 5.00 1.06 10.94
CA VAL A 18 6.00 1.61 10.02
C VAL A 18 5.56 3.00 9.58
N PHE A 19 6.40 3.98 9.87
CA PHE A 19 6.33 5.30 9.28
C PHE A 19 7.35 5.37 8.15
N LEU A 20 6.88 5.47 6.91
CA LEU A 20 7.78 5.69 5.78
C LEU A 20 8.28 7.13 5.82
N ASN A 21 9.55 7.34 6.21
CA ASN A 21 10.22 8.62 6.01
C ASN A 21 10.83 8.64 4.61
N LEU A 22 10.14 9.28 3.68
CA LEU A 22 10.60 9.44 2.31
C LEU A 22 11.25 10.81 2.14
N CYS A 23 12.34 10.86 1.38
CA CYS A 23 12.94 12.12 0.94
C CYS A 23 11.90 12.92 0.13
N PRO A 24 11.86 14.27 0.20
CA PRO A 24 10.94 15.08 -0.62
C PRO A 24 11.09 14.85 -2.13
N THR A 25 12.23 14.32 -2.58
CA THR A 25 12.51 13.97 -3.97
C THR A 25 12.20 12.51 -4.33
N THR A 26 11.64 11.73 -3.40
CA THR A 26 11.25 10.35 -3.68
C THR A 26 10.00 10.33 -4.57
N HIS A 27 10.18 9.81 -5.78
CA HIS A 27 9.10 9.65 -6.75
C HIS A 27 8.50 8.23 -6.76
N THR A 28 9.21 7.25 -6.19
CA THR A 28 8.86 5.83 -6.27
C THR A 28 8.97 5.15 -4.90
N ILE A 29 7.99 4.33 -4.54
CA ILE A 29 8.10 3.33 -3.47
C ILE A 29 8.50 2.00 -4.11
N GLY A 30 9.65 1.46 -3.70
CA GLY A 30 10.25 0.28 -4.32
C GLY A 30 9.52 -1.02 -4.00
N ALA A 31 9.67 -2.00 -4.88
CA ALA A 31 8.96 -3.26 -4.82
C ALA A 31 9.25 -4.00 -3.51
N ARG A 32 8.22 -4.64 -2.96
CA ARG A 32 8.33 -5.54 -1.81
C ARG A 32 8.94 -4.92 -0.54
N CYS A 33 9.07 -3.58 -0.47
CA CYS A 33 9.79 -2.92 0.61
C CYS A 33 9.16 -3.11 1.99
N LEU A 34 7.87 -3.45 2.05
CA LEU A 34 7.16 -3.80 3.28
C LEU A 34 6.43 -5.14 3.16
N SER A 35 6.85 -6.01 2.23
CA SER A 35 6.23 -7.32 2.01
C SER A 35 6.65 -8.33 3.07
N GLU A 36 5.79 -9.33 3.33
CA GLU A 36 6.08 -10.47 4.21
C GLU A 36 6.43 -10.06 5.66
N HIS A 37 5.98 -8.89 6.09
CA HIS A 37 6.14 -8.42 7.47
C HIS A 37 5.03 -8.96 8.37
N ALA A 38 5.27 -10.14 8.96
CA ALA A 38 4.33 -10.80 9.87
C ALA A 38 3.94 -9.97 11.11
N SER A 39 4.71 -8.96 11.49
CA SER A 39 4.44 -8.10 12.65
C SER A 39 3.94 -6.69 12.30
N LEU A 40 3.85 -6.34 11.01
CA LEU A 40 3.34 -5.05 10.56
C LEU A 40 1.84 -4.99 10.81
N VAL A 41 1.42 -4.13 11.75
CA VAL A 41 0.00 -3.99 12.11
C VAL A 41 -0.64 -2.81 11.42
N ALA A 42 0.14 -1.74 11.23
CA ALA A 42 -0.31 -0.58 10.47
C ALA A 42 0.84 0.05 9.70
N ALA A 43 0.51 0.59 8.53
CA ALA A 43 1.44 1.35 7.71
C ALA A 43 0.92 2.77 7.45
N ASP A 44 1.78 3.74 7.71
CA ASP A 44 1.51 5.16 7.50
C ASP A 44 2.43 5.69 6.40
N VAL A 45 1.81 6.05 5.27
CA VAL A 45 2.52 6.60 4.11
C VAL A 45 2.27 8.10 3.91
N ARG A 46 1.89 8.84 4.95
CA ARG A 46 1.61 10.29 4.87
C ARG A 46 2.77 11.11 4.31
N ALA A 47 4.03 10.70 4.55
CA ALA A 47 5.19 11.39 4.01
C ALA A 47 5.44 11.13 2.51
N ALA A 48 4.60 10.33 1.83
CA ALA A 48 4.72 9.97 0.41
C ALA A 48 4.10 10.99 -0.56
N GLU A 49 3.96 12.26 -0.19
CA GLU A 49 3.29 13.28 -1.01
C GLU A 49 3.96 13.54 -2.38
N GLY A 50 5.24 13.21 -2.51
CA GLY A 50 6.01 13.30 -3.77
C GLY A 50 5.92 12.05 -4.66
N VAL A 51 5.38 10.94 -4.14
CA VAL A 51 5.38 9.66 -4.83
C VAL A 51 4.35 9.67 -5.96
N VAL A 52 4.81 9.27 -7.15
CA VAL A 52 4.00 9.12 -8.37
C VAL A 52 3.85 7.66 -8.79
N ASP A 53 4.76 6.80 -8.34
CA ASP A 53 4.82 5.39 -8.70
C ASP A 53 5.02 4.50 -7.46
N ILE A 54 4.29 3.39 -7.39
CA ILE A 54 4.44 2.36 -6.37
C ILE A 54 4.67 1.05 -7.09
N GLU A 55 5.81 0.43 -6.85
CA GLU A 55 6.14 -0.85 -7.47
C GLU A 55 5.32 -2.01 -6.87
N HIS A 56 5.54 -3.24 -7.34
CA HIS A 56 4.73 -4.39 -6.98
C HIS A 56 4.94 -4.86 -5.53
N ASP A 57 3.91 -5.50 -4.98
CA ASP A 57 3.91 -6.26 -3.73
C ASP A 57 4.34 -5.46 -2.48
N VAL A 58 4.20 -4.13 -2.47
CA VAL A 58 4.71 -3.28 -1.37
C VAL A 58 4.22 -3.73 0.01
N PHE A 59 2.93 -4.03 0.18
CA PHE A 59 2.36 -4.55 1.43
C PHE A 59 1.92 -6.02 1.32
N ALA A 60 2.41 -6.76 0.33
CA ALA A 60 1.97 -8.14 0.14
C ALA A 60 2.33 -9.03 1.34
N ARG A 61 1.45 -9.97 1.70
CA ARG A 61 1.67 -11.01 2.72
C ARG A 61 1.97 -10.46 4.12
N CYS A 62 1.34 -9.35 4.49
CA CYS A 62 1.41 -8.84 5.85
C CYS A 62 0.27 -9.43 6.69
N ASP A 63 0.53 -10.56 7.35
CA ASP A 63 -0.49 -11.34 8.05
C ASP A 63 -1.18 -10.59 9.20
N ALA A 64 -0.50 -9.60 9.79
CA ALA A 64 -1.03 -8.79 10.89
C ALA A 64 -1.55 -7.41 10.48
N LEU A 65 -1.44 -7.03 9.19
CA LEU A 65 -1.78 -5.69 8.72
C LEU A 65 -3.29 -5.47 8.81
N ARG A 66 -3.69 -4.48 9.62
CA ARG A 66 -5.09 -4.11 9.88
C ARG A 66 -5.46 -2.74 9.33
N ASP A 67 -4.51 -1.83 9.28
CA ASP A 67 -4.72 -0.44 8.88
C ASP A 67 -3.64 0.03 7.91
N LEU A 68 -4.07 0.72 6.85
CA LEU A 68 -3.21 1.22 5.79
C LEU A 68 -3.67 2.64 5.40
N ASP A 69 -2.93 3.65 5.87
CA ASP A 69 -3.27 5.05 5.65
C ASP A 69 -2.67 5.58 4.34
N LEU A 70 -3.48 5.64 3.29
CA LEU A 70 -3.07 6.08 1.95
C LEU A 70 -3.02 7.60 1.75
N ARG A 71 -3.20 8.44 2.79
CA ARG A 71 -3.35 9.90 2.64
C ARG A 71 -2.18 10.61 1.95
N GLY A 72 -0.98 10.06 1.99
CA GLY A 72 0.18 10.61 1.26
C GLY A 72 0.17 10.33 -0.24
N LEU A 73 -0.62 9.37 -0.73
CA LEU A 73 -0.55 8.86 -2.10
C LEU A 73 -1.36 9.67 -3.13
N ARG A 74 -1.54 10.98 -2.89
CA ARG A 74 -2.44 11.84 -3.68
C ARG A 74 -1.95 12.10 -5.10
N ARG A 75 -0.65 11.89 -5.34
CA ARG A 75 0.01 12.07 -6.63
C ARG A 75 0.26 10.76 -7.39
N VAL A 76 -0.04 9.62 -6.77
CA VAL A 76 0.23 8.30 -7.36
C VAL A 76 -0.62 8.09 -8.61
N GLU A 77 0.05 7.83 -9.72
CA GLU A 77 -0.56 7.53 -11.02
C GLU A 77 -0.53 6.04 -11.34
N HIS A 78 0.43 5.32 -10.76
CA HIS A 78 0.69 3.89 -10.99
C HIS A 78 0.89 3.14 -9.67
N ILE A 79 0.22 1.99 -9.54
CA ILE A 79 0.47 1.02 -8.48
C ILE A 79 0.65 -0.34 -9.14
N GLY A 80 1.79 -0.98 -8.88
CA GLY A 80 2.11 -2.31 -9.35
C GLY A 80 1.20 -3.38 -8.77
N ALA A 81 1.41 -4.60 -9.27
CA ALA A 81 0.64 -5.75 -8.85
C ALA A 81 0.75 -6.05 -7.35
N GLY A 82 -0.27 -6.70 -6.80
CA GLY A 82 -0.23 -7.27 -5.45
C GLY A 82 -0.06 -6.25 -4.31
N PHE A 83 -0.43 -4.98 -4.52
CA PHE A 83 -0.24 -3.87 -3.59
C PHE A 83 -0.42 -4.24 -2.10
N ALA A 84 -1.52 -4.90 -1.75
CA ALA A 84 -1.76 -5.48 -0.43
C ALA A 84 -2.32 -6.91 -0.53
N GLN A 85 -1.83 -7.71 -1.50
CA GLN A 85 -2.24 -9.11 -1.63
C GLN A 85 -1.95 -9.89 -0.34
N GLN A 86 -2.83 -10.82 0.04
CA GLN A 86 -2.66 -11.73 1.18
C GLN A 86 -2.47 -10.98 2.50
N CYS A 87 -3.27 -9.93 2.74
CA CYS A 87 -3.40 -9.27 4.04
C CYS A 87 -4.73 -9.68 4.69
N PRO A 88 -4.83 -10.87 5.30
CA PRO A 88 -6.10 -11.42 5.76
C PRO A 88 -6.73 -10.66 6.93
N GLN A 89 -5.97 -9.78 7.61
CA GLN A 89 -6.45 -8.96 8.74
C GLN A 89 -6.85 -7.54 8.33
N LEU A 90 -6.69 -7.14 7.06
CA LEU A 90 -7.03 -5.79 6.60
C LEU A 90 -8.56 -5.63 6.54
N GLU A 91 -9.12 -4.78 7.39
CA GLU A 91 -10.58 -4.65 7.54
C GLU A 91 -11.19 -3.55 6.67
N LEU A 92 -10.45 -2.46 6.49
CA LEU A 92 -10.89 -1.25 5.79
C LEU A 92 -9.75 -0.71 4.92
N LEU A 93 -10.09 -0.19 3.74
CA LEU A 93 -9.17 0.56 2.90
C LEU A 93 -9.86 1.75 2.26
N ASP A 94 -9.38 2.96 2.58
CA ASP A 94 -9.86 4.21 2.02
C ASP A 94 -9.07 4.59 0.76
N THR A 95 -9.67 4.42 -0.42
CA THR A 95 -9.02 4.79 -1.68
C THR A 95 -9.16 6.25 -2.06
N ARG A 96 -9.93 7.09 -1.33
CA ARG A 96 -10.15 8.51 -1.63
C ARG A 96 -8.88 9.32 -1.92
N PRO A 97 -7.71 9.00 -1.34
CA PRO A 97 -6.45 9.63 -1.72
C PRO A 97 -5.96 9.31 -3.15
N LEU A 98 -6.28 8.14 -3.71
CA LEU A 98 -5.77 7.61 -5.00
C LEU A 98 -6.39 8.27 -6.24
N ARG A 99 -6.65 9.58 -6.18
CA ARG A 99 -7.43 10.33 -7.19
C ARG A 99 -6.78 10.44 -8.56
N ARG A 100 -5.50 10.11 -8.70
CA ARG A 100 -4.75 10.18 -9.97
C ARG A 100 -4.43 8.79 -10.53
N LEU A 101 -4.78 7.73 -9.82
CA LEU A 101 -4.49 6.36 -10.24
C LEU A 101 -5.18 6.06 -11.58
N ARG A 102 -4.40 5.53 -12.54
CA ARG A 102 -4.87 5.30 -13.92
C ARG A 102 -5.17 3.84 -14.23
N SER A 103 -4.46 2.92 -13.60
CA SER A 103 -4.68 1.48 -13.71
C SER A 103 -4.57 0.82 -12.35
N ILE A 104 -5.24 -0.33 -12.23
CA ILE A 104 -5.06 -1.25 -11.12
C ILE A 104 -4.57 -2.57 -11.68
N GLU A 105 -3.38 -2.98 -11.23
CA GLU A 105 -2.73 -4.20 -11.67
C GLU A 105 -3.26 -5.44 -10.92
N HIS A 106 -2.80 -6.61 -11.35
CA HIS A 106 -3.31 -7.90 -10.89
C HIS A 106 -3.17 -8.04 -9.37
N SER A 107 -4.15 -8.72 -8.77
CA SER A 107 -4.13 -9.10 -7.35
C SER A 107 -4.05 -7.97 -6.32
N PHE A 108 -4.40 -6.73 -6.67
CA PHE A 108 -4.29 -5.54 -5.81
C PHE A 108 -4.67 -5.76 -4.33
N LEU A 109 -5.81 -6.43 -4.07
CA LEU A 109 -6.33 -6.82 -2.74
C LEU A 109 -6.74 -8.30 -2.71
N ARG A 110 -6.06 -9.15 -3.47
CA ARG A 110 -6.35 -10.59 -3.48
C ARG A 110 -6.10 -11.20 -2.10
N LEU A 111 -6.99 -12.09 -1.64
CA LEU A 111 -6.95 -12.77 -0.34
C LEU A 111 -6.93 -11.82 0.88
N CYS A 112 -7.52 -10.62 0.75
CA CYS A 112 -7.83 -9.75 1.89
C CYS A 112 -9.19 -10.14 2.50
N THR A 113 -9.25 -11.31 3.15
CA THR A 113 -10.50 -11.97 3.53
C THR A 113 -11.31 -11.27 4.63
N SER A 114 -10.67 -10.40 5.44
CA SER A 114 -11.38 -9.60 6.45
C SER A 114 -11.88 -8.24 5.94
N LEU A 115 -11.63 -7.88 4.68
CA LEU A 115 -12.01 -6.57 4.15
C LEU A 115 -13.55 -6.46 4.08
N ARG A 116 -14.13 -5.65 4.97
CA ARG A 116 -15.59 -5.51 5.11
C ARG A 116 -16.17 -4.41 4.23
N ALA A 117 -15.36 -3.38 3.97
CA ALA A 117 -15.75 -2.24 3.16
C ALA A 117 -14.59 -1.82 2.27
N PHE A 118 -14.94 -1.46 1.04
CA PHE A 118 -14.00 -0.97 0.04
C PHE A 118 -14.60 0.25 -0.66
N ASP A 119 -14.09 1.44 -0.35
CA ASP A 119 -14.53 2.69 -0.98
C ASP A 119 -13.82 2.83 -2.33
N THR A 120 -14.57 2.98 -3.43
CA THR A 120 -14.04 3.17 -4.80
C THR A 120 -14.04 4.62 -5.26
N SER A 121 -14.55 5.56 -4.45
CA SER A 121 -14.73 6.97 -4.84
C SER A 121 -13.42 7.68 -5.22
N GLY A 122 -12.28 7.20 -4.70
CA GLY A 122 -10.96 7.67 -5.11
C GLY A 122 -10.49 7.18 -6.47
N LEU A 123 -11.00 6.04 -6.95
CA LEU A 123 -10.56 5.36 -8.17
C LEU A 123 -11.16 5.92 -9.47
N ARG A 124 -11.69 7.15 -9.43
CA ARG A 124 -12.44 7.80 -10.52
C ARG A 124 -11.68 7.97 -11.86
N ASN A 125 -10.35 7.89 -11.85
CA ASN A 125 -9.52 8.02 -13.04
C ASN A 125 -8.99 6.66 -13.55
N VAL A 126 -9.32 5.56 -12.87
CA VAL A 126 -8.91 4.22 -13.28
C VAL A 126 -9.64 3.83 -14.55
N ARG A 127 -8.87 3.47 -15.59
CA ARG A 127 -9.39 3.05 -16.90
C ARG A 127 -9.22 1.56 -17.17
N ARG A 128 -8.38 0.88 -16.40
CA ARG A 128 -8.08 -0.55 -16.53
C ARG A 128 -7.97 -1.16 -15.14
N ILE A 129 -8.62 -2.30 -14.97
CA ILE A 129 -8.55 -3.14 -13.77
C ILE A 129 -8.18 -4.53 -14.25
N ALA A 130 -7.06 -5.06 -13.78
CA ALA A 130 -6.59 -6.40 -14.10
C ALA A 130 -7.23 -7.47 -13.18
N ASP A 131 -6.92 -8.73 -13.46
CA ASP A 131 -7.53 -9.88 -12.80
C ASP A 131 -7.29 -9.92 -11.28
N SER A 132 -8.24 -10.52 -10.57
CA SER A 132 -8.19 -10.72 -9.11
C SER A 132 -7.99 -9.44 -8.29
N PHE A 133 -8.40 -8.28 -8.81
CA PHE A 133 -8.35 -6.98 -8.13
C PHE A 133 -8.79 -7.04 -6.66
N LEU A 134 -9.98 -7.56 -6.41
CA LEU A 134 -10.54 -7.76 -5.07
C LEU A 134 -11.19 -9.15 -5.04
N ARG A 135 -10.36 -10.17 -4.80
CA ARG A 135 -10.78 -11.57 -4.76
C ARG A 135 -10.45 -12.16 -3.40
N GLY A 136 -11.46 -12.61 -2.65
CA GLY A 136 -11.30 -13.33 -1.39
C GLY A 136 -10.73 -14.74 -1.54
#